data_AF-A0AAW1LGW9-F1
#
_entry.id   AF-A0AAW1LGW9-F1
#
_cell.length_a   1.000
_cell.length_b   1.000
_cell.length_c   1.000
_cell.angle_alpha   90.00
_cell.angle_beta   90.00
_cell.angle_gamma   90.00
#
_symmetry.space_group_name_H-M   'P 1'
#
loop_
_entity.id
_entity.type
_entity.pdbx_description
1 polymer ?
#
loop_
_entity_poly.entity_id
_entity_poly.type
_entity_poly.pdbx_seq_one_letter_code
_entity_poly.pdbx_strand_id
1 'polypeptide(L)'
;MVEKLFQRLETTTNRFEVKLMTLDVISRLIGLHNLFLFNYYPFMQRYMQPHQREATRILQFAAQANHELIPLDSLGPVLKTLANNFITERNSSDVMAIGLNAVREISARCLTRIC
;
A
#
# COMPACT_ATOMS: atom_id res chain seq x y z
N MET A 1 5.10 -16.97 -9.00
CA MET A 1 3.91 -16.63 -9.81
C MET A 1 3.53 -15.16 -9.67
N VAL A 2 3.38 -14.66 -8.44
CA VAL A 2 3.08 -13.24 -8.14
C VAL A 2 4.12 -12.29 -8.72
N GLU A 3 5.41 -12.60 -8.61
CA GLU A 3 6.50 -11.78 -9.19
C GLU A 3 6.34 -11.56 -10.71
N LYS A 4 5.99 -12.61 -11.47
CA LYS A 4 5.76 -12.51 -12.91
C LYS A 4 4.54 -11.63 -13.22
N LEU A 5 3.50 -11.72 -12.39
CA LEU A 5 2.31 -10.88 -12.53
C LEU A 5 2.63 -9.41 -12.21
N PHE A 6 3.44 -9.17 -11.18
CA PHE A 6 3.89 -7.85 -10.79
C PHE A 6 4.80 -7.21 -11.85
N GLN A 7 5.77 -7.94 -12.40
CA GLN A 7 6.60 -7.46 -13.52
C GLN A 7 5.77 -7.09 -14.76
N ARG A 8 4.72 -7.86 -15.07
CA ARG A 8 3.77 -7.53 -16.15
C ARG A 8 2.97 -6.27 -15.83
N LEU A 9 2.58 -6.08 -14.58
CA LEU A 9 1.88 -4.87 -14.14
C LEU A 9 2.74 -3.61 -14.31
N GLU A 10 4.05 -3.70 -14.05
CA GLU A 10 4.97 -2.56 -14.18
C GLU A 10 5.12 -2.08 -15.61
N THR A 11 5.06 -3.00 -16.59
CA THR A 11 5.28 -2.71 -18.01
C THR A 11 3.98 -2.54 -18.81
N THR A 12 2.83 -2.88 -18.24
CA THR A 12 1.56 -2.82 -18.97
C THR A 12 1.09 -1.39 -19.23
N THR A 13 0.55 -1.16 -20.43
CA THR A 13 -0.12 0.08 -20.86
C THR A 13 -1.64 0.00 -20.73
N ASN A 14 -2.16 -1.04 -20.06
CA ASN A 14 -3.59 -1.21 -19.82
C ASN A 14 -4.21 -0.03 -19.05
N ARG A 15 -5.53 0.11 -19.21
CA ARG A 15 -6.34 1.08 -18.45
C ARG A 15 -6.10 0.95 -16.95
N PHE A 16 -6.13 2.08 -16.24
CA PHE A 16 -5.86 2.13 -14.81
C PHE A 16 -6.73 1.18 -13.98
N GLU A 17 -8.00 1.00 -14.35
CA GLU A 17 -8.92 0.05 -13.70
C GLU A 17 -8.41 -1.40 -13.74
N VAL A 18 -7.82 -1.82 -14.86
CA VAL A 18 -7.23 -3.16 -15.00
C VAL A 18 -5.99 -3.28 -14.11
N LYS A 19 -5.18 -2.22 -14.02
CA LYS A 19 -4.04 -2.16 -13.09
C LYS A 19 -4.51 -2.29 -11.64
N LEU A 20 -5.60 -1.61 -11.30
CA LEU A 20 -6.20 -1.63 -9.96
C LEU A 20 -6.71 -3.03 -9.59
N MET A 21 -7.41 -3.71 -10.51
CA MET A 21 -7.84 -5.10 -10.30
C MET A 21 -6.66 -6.06 -10.12
N THR A 22 -5.60 -5.87 -10.90
CA THR A 22 -4.38 -6.69 -10.79
C THR A 22 -3.67 -6.44 -9.46
N LEU A 23 -3.59 -5.18 -9.02
CA LEU A 23 -3.02 -4.81 -7.71
C LEU A 23 -3.79 -5.43 -6.55
N ASP A 24 -5.12 -5.44 -6.62
CA ASP A 24 -5.95 -6.09 -5.60
C ASP A 24 -5.62 -7.58 -5.47
N VAL A 25 -5.52 -8.30 -6.59
CA VAL A 25 -5.14 -9.73 -6.57
C VAL A 25 -3.73 -9.92 -6.00
N ILE A 26 -2.75 -9.13 -6.45
CA ILE A 26 -1.37 -9.23 -5.96
C ILE A 26 -1.30 -9.00 -4.46
N SER A 27 -1.90 -7.92 -3.96
CA SER A 27 -1.81 -7.55 -2.55
C SER A 27 -2.50 -8.57 -1.63
N ARG A 28 -3.64 -9.13 -2.04
CA ARG A 28 -4.26 -10.25 -1.30
C ARG A 28 -3.37 -11.49 -1.26
N LEU A 29 -2.72 -11.84 -2.38
CA LEU A 29 -1.81 -12.99 -2.41
C LEU A 29 -0.58 -12.78 -1.50
N ILE A 30 -0.04 -11.56 -1.45
CA ILE A 30 1.08 -11.23 -0.55
C ILE A 30 0.66 -11.43 0.90
N GLY A 31 -0.43 -10.79 1.33
CA GLY A 31 -0.86 -10.83 2.73
C GLY A 31 -1.35 -12.20 3.20
N LEU A 32 -2.12 -12.92 2.37
CA LEU A 32 -2.70 -14.23 2.75
C LEU A 32 -1.67 -15.36 2.78
N HIS A 33 -0.63 -15.28 1.97
CA HIS A 33 0.40 -16.33 1.87
C HIS A 33 1.76 -15.89 2.42
N ASN A 34 1.82 -14.76 3.13
CA ASN A 34 3.05 -14.20 3.72
C ASN A 34 4.21 -14.12 2.72
N LEU A 35 3.93 -13.69 1.49
CA LEU A 35 4.93 -13.67 0.41
C LEU A 35 5.84 -12.46 0.54
N PHE A 36 7.14 -12.67 0.35
CA PHE A 36 8.09 -11.56 0.26
C PHE A 36 8.11 -10.99 -1.15
N LEU A 37 7.60 -9.76 -1.31
CA LEU A 37 7.71 -8.99 -2.56
C LEU A 37 8.09 -7.54 -2.24
N PHE A 38 9.34 -7.31 -1.86
CA PHE A 38 9.79 -5.99 -1.35
C PHE A 38 9.62 -4.85 -2.36
N ASN A 39 9.74 -5.12 -3.67
CA ASN A 39 9.54 -4.12 -4.72
C ASN A 39 8.09 -3.63 -4.83
N TYR A 40 7.13 -4.32 -4.19
CA TYR A 40 5.74 -3.89 -4.12
C TYR A 40 5.57 -2.57 -3.36
N TYR A 41 6.28 -2.38 -2.24
CA TYR A 41 6.16 -1.19 -1.40
C TYR A 41 6.60 0.11 -2.08
N PRO A 42 7.81 0.21 -2.70
CA PRO A 42 8.19 1.41 -3.43
C PRO A 42 7.30 1.63 -4.66
N PHE A 43 6.81 0.56 -5.30
CA PHE A 43 5.82 0.69 -6.37
C PHE A 43 4.54 1.37 -5.88
N MET A 44 4.00 0.95 -4.74
CA MET A 44 2.77 1.50 -4.16
C MET A 44 2.94 2.95 -3.69
N GLN A 45 4.09 3.32 -3.13
CA GLN A 45 4.38 4.69 -2.70
C GLN A 45 4.19 5.73 -3.81
N ARG A 46 4.45 5.37 -5.08
CA ARG A 46 4.23 6.26 -6.24
C ARG A 46 2.78 6.67 -6.42
N TYR A 47 1.84 5.88 -5.90
CA TYR A 47 0.40 6.12 -5.99
C TYR A 47 -0.19 6.68 -4.68
N MET A 48 0.60 6.85 -3.63
CA MET A 48 0.14 7.36 -2.33
C MET A 48 0.07 8.89 -2.33
N GLN A 49 -0.81 9.44 -3.16
CA GLN A 49 -1.11 10.87 -3.24
C GLN A 49 -2.60 11.11 -2.94
N PRO A 50 -2.99 12.15 -2.19
CA PRO A 50 -4.40 12.42 -1.89
C PRO A 50 -5.29 12.57 -3.11
N HIS A 51 -4.76 13.18 -4.16
CA HIS A 51 -5.46 13.44 -5.43
C HIS A 51 -5.41 12.23 -6.39
N GLN A 52 -4.77 11.12 -5.98
CA GLN A 52 -4.70 9.93 -6.82
C GLN A 52 -6.10 9.35 -7.03
N ARG A 53 -6.42 9.01 -8.28
CA ARG A 53 -7.66 8.29 -8.60
C ARG A 53 -7.70 6.97 -7.81
N GLU A 54 -8.80 6.74 -7.10
CA GLU A 54 -9.00 5.57 -6.22
C GLU A 54 -7.98 5.49 -5.06
N ALA A 55 -7.49 6.62 -4.55
CA ALA A 55 -6.50 6.68 -3.46
C ALA A 55 -6.85 5.73 -2.30
N THR A 56 -8.08 5.74 -1.80
CA THR A 56 -8.51 4.87 -0.70
C THR A 56 -8.32 3.38 -1.00
N ARG A 57 -8.59 2.93 -2.24
CA ARG A 57 -8.37 1.53 -2.63
C ARG A 57 -6.89 1.20 -2.74
N ILE A 58 -6.08 2.13 -3.26
CA ILE A 58 -4.61 1.98 -3.27
C ILE A 58 -4.07 1.83 -1.84
N LEU A 59 -4.55 2.65 -0.90
CA LEU A 59 -4.16 2.56 0.51
C LEU A 59 -4.61 1.24 1.14
N GLN A 60 -5.82 0.78 0.84
CA GLN A 60 -6.29 -0.54 1.23
C GLN A 60 -5.38 -1.66 0.70
N PHE A 61 -4.93 -1.57 -0.56
CA PHE A 61 -4.04 -2.56 -1.16
C PHE A 61 -2.67 -2.58 -0.49
N ALA A 62 -2.14 -1.40 -0.14
CA ALA A 62 -0.91 -1.28 0.61
C ALA A 62 -1.04 -1.91 2.01
N ALA A 63 -2.19 -1.72 2.67
CA ALA A 63 -2.45 -2.32 3.96
C ALA A 63 -2.61 -3.84 3.89
N GLN A 64 -3.39 -4.36 2.93
CA GLN A 64 -3.67 -5.78 2.82
C GLN A 64 -2.47 -6.63 2.39
N ALA A 65 -1.49 -6.03 1.72
CA ALA A 65 -0.23 -6.70 1.38
C ALA A 65 0.70 -6.91 2.60
N ASN A 66 0.38 -6.33 3.76
CA ASN A 66 1.23 -6.46 4.94
C ASN A 66 0.91 -7.72 5.75
N HIS A 67 1.97 -8.29 6.33
CA HIS A 67 1.95 -9.41 7.26
C HIS A 67 3.10 -9.28 8.28
N GLU A 68 3.07 -10.13 9.32
CA GLU A 68 3.93 -10.07 10.50
C GLU A 68 5.44 -10.31 10.25
N LEU A 69 5.81 -10.83 9.08
CA LEU A 69 7.20 -11.17 8.74
C LEU A 69 7.92 -10.06 7.97
N ILE A 70 7.23 -8.96 7.64
CA ILE A 70 7.84 -7.86 6.88
C ILE A 70 8.75 -7.04 7.81
N PRO A 71 10.01 -6.78 7.41
CA PRO A 71 10.92 -5.95 8.18
C PRO A 71 10.45 -4.48 8.20
N LEU A 72 10.63 -3.82 9.35
CA LEU A 72 10.25 -2.42 9.54
C LEU A 72 10.94 -1.47 8.54
N ASP A 73 12.13 -1.79 8.07
CA ASP A 73 12.87 -1.01 7.07
C ASP A 73 12.11 -0.89 5.74
N SER A 74 11.27 -1.88 5.40
CA SER A 74 10.43 -1.82 4.21
C SER A 74 9.16 -0.97 4.42
N LEU A 75 8.65 -0.94 5.66
CA LEU A 75 7.41 -0.24 6.02
C LEU A 75 7.63 1.22 6.41
N GLY A 76 8.76 1.55 7.01
CA GLY A 76 9.11 2.91 7.43
C GLY A 76 8.94 3.94 6.31
N PRO A 77 9.47 3.69 5.10
CA PRO A 77 9.25 4.56 3.94
C PRO A 77 7.76 4.73 3.58
N VAL A 78 6.97 3.65 3.64
CA VAL A 78 5.52 3.69 3.35
C VAL A 78 4.79 4.57 4.35
N LEU A 79 5.03 4.36 5.65
CA LEU A 79 4.43 5.16 6.72
C LEU A 79 4.83 6.64 6.61
N LYS A 80 6.10 6.91 6.28
CA LYS A 80 6.60 8.27 6.06
C LYS A 80 5.90 8.94 4.87
N THR A 81 5.67 8.22 3.77
CA THR A 81 4.92 8.75 2.62
C THR A 81 3.47 9.09 3.01
N LEU A 82 2.80 8.24 3.80
CA LEU A 82 1.45 8.53 4.28
C LEU A 82 1.39 9.75 5.18
N ALA A 83 2.33 9.86 6.12
CA ALA A 83 2.42 11.01 7.00
C ALA A 83 2.63 12.31 6.20
N ASN A 84 3.60 12.31 5.29
CA ASN A 84 3.96 13.50 4.51
C ASN A 84 2.88 13.94 3.52
N ASN A 85 2.12 12.99 2.96
CA ASN A 85 1.19 13.30 1.88
C ASN A 85 -0.26 13.44 2.37
N PHE A 86 -0.69 12.68 3.38
CA PHE A 86 -2.08 12.65 3.85
C PHE A 86 -2.24 13.33 5.22
N ILE A 87 -1.33 13.13 6.16
CA ILE A 87 -1.46 13.58 7.56
C ILE A 87 -0.74 14.91 7.74
N THR A 88 -1.23 15.94 7.06
CA THR A 88 -0.68 17.29 7.14
C THR A 88 -1.81 18.32 7.26
N GLU A 89 -1.54 19.43 7.93
CA GLU A 89 -2.51 20.54 8.11
C GLU A 89 -2.92 21.21 6.79
N ARG A 90 -2.22 20.92 5.68
CA ARG A 90 -2.55 21.44 4.35
C ARG A 90 -3.71 20.70 3.70
N ASN A 91 -4.07 19.53 4.22
CA ASN A 91 -5.14 18.70 3.71
C ASN A 91 -6.45 18.96 4.45
N SER A 92 -7.57 18.59 3.83
CA SER A 92 -8.86 18.57 4.52
C SER A 92 -8.88 17.50 5.63
N SER A 93 -9.79 17.67 6.59
CA SER A 93 -10.04 16.69 7.65
C SER A 93 -10.29 15.29 7.11
N ASP A 94 -11.00 15.18 5.97
CA ASP A 94 -11.36 13.90 5.37
C ASP A 94 -10.14 13.18 4.81
N VAL A 95 -9.24 13.92 4.15
CA VAL A 95 -7.98 13.38 3.63
C VAL A 95 -7.06 12.95 4.76
N MET A 96 -6.96 13.75 5.83
CA MET A 96 -6.20 13.38 7.02
C MET A 96 -6.75 12.12 7.68
N ALA A 97 -8.08 11.99 7.79
CA ALA A 97 -8.74 10.80 8.33
C ALA A 97 -8.46 9.55 7.48
N ILE A 98 -8.45 9.69 6.15
CA ILE A 98 -8.03 8.59 5.24
C ILE A 98 -6.59 8.17 5.53
N GLY A 99 -5.67 9.12 5.67
CA GLY A 99 -4.27 8.85 6.01
C GLY A 99 -4.11 8.13 7.35
N LEU A 100 -4.78 8.62 8.39
CA LEU A 100 -4.76 8.02 9.73
C LEU A 100 -5.34 6.59 9.73
N ASN A 101 -6.45 6.37 9.01
CA ASN A 101 -7.05 5.05 8.86
C ASN A 101 -6.13 4.07 8.12
N ALA A 102 -5.42 4.52 7.09
CA ALA A 102 -4.45 3.71 6.37
C ALA A 102 -3.26 3.31 7.25
N VAL A 103 -2.71 4.25 8.03
CA VAL A 103 -1.64 3.96 9.00
C VAL A 103 -2.12 2.94 10.02
N ARG A 104 -3.30 3.15 10.63
CA ARG A 104 -3.90 2.21 11.59
C ARG A 104 -4.02 0.79 11.03
N GLU A 105 -4.49 0.65 9.79
CA GLU A 105 -4.70 -0.66 9.16
C GLU A 105 -3.39 -1.37 8.79
N ILE A 106 -2.38 -0.63 8.30
CA ILE A 106 -1.03 -1.16 8.06
C ILE A 106 -0.42 -1.64 9.38
N SER A 107 -0.49 -0.77 10.39
CA SER A 107 0.01 -1.03 11.73
C SER A 107 -0.64 -2.26 12.35
N ALA A 108 -1.97 -2.38 12.33
CA ALA A 108 -2.70 -3.51 12.91
C ALA A 108 -2.28 -4.88 12.35
N ARG A 109 -1.80 -4.95 11.11
CA ARG A 109 -1.36 -6.19 10.45
C ARG A 109 0.09 -6.57 10.75
N CYS A 110 0.89 -5.63 11.25
CA CYS A 110 2.30 -5.83 11.61
C CYS A 110 2.54 -5.79 13.12
N LEU A 111 1.62 -5.23 13.91
CA LEU A 111 1.79 -4.94 15.35
C LEU A 111 1.62 -6.13 16.29
N THR A 112 1.61 -7.39 15.83
CA THR A 112 1.77 -8.54 16.73
C THR A 112 3.15 -8.59 17.44
N ARG A 113 4.04 -7.60 17.23
CA ARG A 113 5.38 -7.51 17.86
C ARG A 113 5.83 -6.13 18.35
N ILE A 114 4.94 -5.13 18.47
CA ILE A 114 5.34 -3.75 18.92
C ILE A 114 4.70 -3.34 20.26
N CYS A 115 4.03 -4.27 20.96
CA CYS A 115 3.64 -4.09 22.37
C CYS A 115 4.35 -5.13 23.25
#